data_AF-A0A848P8Q7-F1
#
_entry.id   AF-A0A848P8Q7-F1
#
_cell.length_a   1.000
_cell.length_b   1.000
_cell.length_c   1.000
_cell.angle_alpha   90.00
_cell.angle_beta   90.00
_cell.angle_gamma   90.00
#
_symmetry.space_group_name_H-M   'P 1'
#
loop_
_entity.id
_entity.type
_entity.pdbx_description
1 polymer ?
#
loop_
_entity_poly.entity_id
_entity_poly.type
_entity_poly.pdbx_seq_one_letter_code
_entity_poly.pdbx_strand_id
1 'polypeptide(L)'
;MFNAVIQRFKEAQLKAFESYLVVARFEQEALPILDPSLRATRIRKEAEVTHEFELFCVRIARAVVETVRSNASTSVASTIDVESELRVAEADIKAALAIGAVPDMDAFCASLNQRFNVRVGALQ
;
A
#
# COMPACT_ATOMS: atom_id res chain seq x y z
N MET A 1 4.71 -4.55 11.77
CA MET A 1 5.80 -4.23 10.81
C MET A 1 5.25 -3.74 9.47
N PHE A 2 4.26 -4.42 8.89
CA PHE A 2 3.69 -4.06 7.59
C PHE A 2 2.92 -2.73 7.63
N ASN A 3 2.20 -2.46 8.72
CA ASN A 3 1.49 -1.20 8.90
C ASN A 3 2.45 0.01 8.91
N ALA A 4 3.64 -0.16 9.50
CA ALA A 4 4.66 0.90 9.50
C ALA A 4 5.17 1.21 8.08
N VAL A 5 5.29 0.20 7.22
CA VAL A 5 5.66 0.37 5.81
C VAL A 5 4.57 1.11 5.03
N ILE A 6 3.30 0.73 5.24
CA ILE A 6 2.14 1.42 4.64
C ILE A 6 2.08 2.89 5.08
N GLN A 7 2.27 3.14 6.37
CA GLN A 7 2.23 4.49 6.90
C GLN A 7 3.36 5.37 6.33
N ARG A 8 4.59 4.84 6.25
CA ARG A 8 5.70 5.55 5.60
C ARG A 8 5.46 5.84 4.12
N PHE A 9 4.82 4.92 3.40
CA PHE A 9 4.45 5.13 2.00
C PHE A 9 3.43 6.27 1.85
N LYS A 10 2.38 6.28 2.70
CA LYS A 10 1.39 7.35 2.74
C LYS A 10 2.02 8.72 3.04
N GLU A 11 2.91 8.78 4.02
CA GLU A 11 3.67 10.00 4.35
C GLU A 11 4.56 10.46 3.18
N ALA A 12 5.19 9.53 2.45
CA ALA A 12 6.00 9.85 1.29
C ALA A 12 5.14 10.41 0.13
N GLN A 13 3.95 9.84 -0.11
CA GLN A 13 3.02 10.36 -1.11
C GLN A 13 2.57 11.79 -0.78
N LEU A 14 2.27 12.09 0.49
CA LEU A 14 1.91 13.44 0.93
C LEU A 14 3.06 14.44 0.71
N LYS A 15 4.28 14.08 1.11
CA LYS A 15 5.48 14.93 0.90
C LYS A 15 5.76 15.16 -0.58
N ALA A 16 5.60 14.13 -1.42
CA ALA A 16 5.76 14.26 -2.86
C ALA A 16 4.71 15.22 -3.44
N PHE A 17 3.44 15.07 -3.04
CA PHE A 17 2.35 15.95 -3.46
C PHE A 17 2.63 17.42 -3.09
N GLU A 18 3.03 17.68 -1.84
CA GLU A 18 3.39 19.03 -1.38
C GLU A 18 4.54 19.61 -2.20
N SER A 19 5.57 18.80 -2.49
CA SER A 19 6.72 19.24 -3.29
C SER A 19 6.32 19.60 -4.73
N TYR A 20 5.48 18.80 -5.38
CA TYR A 20 4.95 19.12 -6.71
C TYR A 20 4.05 20.35 -6.70
N LEU A 21 3.25 20.54 -5.63
CA LEU A 21 2.39 21.70 -5.49
C LEU A 21 3.20 23.01 -5.36
N VAL A 22 4.32 22.98 -4.64
CA VAL A 22 5.23 24.13 -4.53
C VAL A 22 5.77 24.53 -5.91
N VAL A 23 6.26 23.58 -6.70
CA VAL A 23 6.78 23.85 -8.04
C VAL A 23 5.67 24.34 -8.97
N ALA A 24 4.47 23.76 -8.91
CA ALA A 24 3.34 24.18 -9.73
C ALA A 24 2.89 25.62 -9.42
N ARG A 25 2.93 26.03 -8.15
CA ARG A 25 2.65 27.41 -7.73
C ARG A 25 3.72 28.36 -8.23
N PHE A 26 4.99 28.01 -8.04
CA PHE A 26 6.11 28.81 -8.52
C PHE A 26 6.07 28.99 -10.05
N GLU A 27 5.75 27.92 -10.80
CA GLU A 27 5.57 27.99 -12.26
C GLU A 27 4.44 28.97 -12.63
N GLN A 28 3.32 28.93 -11.93
CA GLN A 28 2.20 29.85 -12.17
C GLN A 28 2.54 31.30 -11.85
N GLU A 29 3.34 31.54 -10.81
CA GLU A 29 3.79 32.88 -10.42
C GLU A 29 4.83 33.43 -11.40
N ALA A 30 5.78 32.59 -11.83
CA ALA A 30 6.85 32.97 -12.75
C ALA A 30 6.35 33.14 -14.20
N LEU A 31 5.32 32.38 -14.61
CA LEU A 31 4.80 32.34 -15.97
C LEU A 31 3.27 32.54 -16.02
N PRO A 32 2.74 33.71 -15.61
CA PRO A 32 1.31 33.90 -15.36
C PRO A 32 0.42 33.86 -16.62
N ILE A 33 0.98 34.11 -17.81
CA ILE A 33 0.25 34.16 -19.09
C ILE A 33 0.39 32.82 -19.85
N LEU A 34 1.18 31.87 -19.33
CA LEU A 34 1.39 30.59 -19.99
C LEU A 34 0.10 29.76 -19.98
N ASP A 35 -0.25 29.24 -21.15
CA ASP A 35 -1.39 28.34 -21.31
C ASP A 35 -1.25 27.11 -20.38
N PRO A 36 -2.32 26.71 -19.66
CA PRO A 36 -2.27 25.55 -18.76
C PRO A 36 -1.77 24.25 -19.40
N SER A 37 -2.00 24.05 -20.70
CA SER A 37 -1.52 22.88 -21.45
C SER A 37 -0.01 22.85 -21.67
N LEU A 38 0.65 24.02 -21.58
CA LEU A 38 2.09 24.18 -21.74
C LEU A 38 2.84 24.15 -20.40
N ARG A 39 2.14 24.05 -19.27
CA ARG A 39 2.76 23.92 -17.95
C ARG A 39 3.52 22.60 -17.85
N ALA A 40 4.77 22.68 -17.42
CA ALA A 40 5.66 21.54 -17.25
C ALA A 40 5.29 20.73 -16.00
N THR A 41 4.82 21.38 -14.93
CA THR A 41 4.53 20.69 -13.68
C THR A 41 3.18 20.00 -13.73
N ARG A 42 3.15 18.70 -13.41
CA ARG A 42 1.92 17.91 -13.26
C ARG A 42 1.75 17.44 -11.83
N ILE A 43 0.60 17.76 -11.26
CA ILE A 43 0.16 17.24 -9.97
C ILE A 43 -0.73 16.03 -10.25
N ARG A 44 -0.44 14.90 -9.60
CA ARG A 44 -1.28 13.70 -9.72
C ARG A 44 -2.68 13.97 -9.19
N LYS A 45 -3.69 13.44 -9.89
CA LYS A 45 -5.08 13.49 -9.44
C LYS A 45 -5.26 12.58 -8.23
N GLU A 46 -6.20 12.92 -7.37
CA GLU A 46 -6.54 12.12 -6.18
C GLU A 46 -6.82 10.66 -6.53
N ALA A 47 -7.58 10.40 -7.60
CA ALA A 47 -7.87 9.05 -8.07
C ALA A 47 -6.60 8.25 -8.44
N GLU A 48 -5.57 8.90 -9.01
CA GLU A 48 -4.31 8.24 -9.35
C GLU A 48 -3.52 7.88 -8.09
N VAL A 49 -3.51 8.77 -7.09
CA VAL A 49 -2.84 8.54 -5.80
C VAL A 49 -3.53 7.44 -5.01
N THR A 50 -4.87 7.46 -4.96
CA THR A 50 -5.67 6.42 -4.30
C THR A 50 -5.47 5.06 -4.94
N HIS A 51 -5.48 4.99 -6.28
CA HIS A 51 -5.24 3.73 -6.99
C HIS A 51 -3.81 3.19 -6.75
N GLU A 52 -2.80 4.07 -6.76
CA GLU A 52 -1.42 3.69 -6.42
C GLU A 52 -1.31 3.16 -4.98
N PHE A 53 -2.02 3.80 -4.04
CA PHE A 53 -2.04 3.38 -2.64
C PHE A 53 -2.74 2.02 -2.45
N GLU A 54 -3.83 1.76 -3.16
CA GLU A 54 -4.50 0.46 -3.19
C GLU A 54 -3.55 -0.62 -3.71
N LEU A 55 -2.93 -0.42 -4.87
CA LEU A 55 -1.96 -1.36 -5.45
C LEU A 55 -0.78 -1.61 -4.51
N PHE A 56 -0.31 -0.57 -3.81
CA PHE A 56 0.72 -0.72 -2.80
C PHE A 56 0.28 -1.64 -1.66
N CYS A 57 -0.91 -1.43 -1.11
CA CYS A 57 -1.46 -2.26 -0.03
C CYS A 57 -1.62 -3.73 -0.48
N VAL A 58 -2.08 -3.98 -1.70
CA VAL A 58 -2.20 -5.34 -2.26
C VAL A 58 -0.83 -6.03 -2.38
N ARG A 59 0.22 -5.30 -2.79
CA ARG A 59 1.58 -5.84 -2.81
C ARG A 59 2.10 -6.17 -1.41
N ILE A 60 1.76 -5.35 -0.41
CA ILE A 60 2.08 -5.65 0.99
C ILE A 60 1.32 -6.89 1.46
N ALA A 61 0.05 -7.06 1.12
CA ALA A 61 -0.71 -8.27 1.43
C ALA A 61 -0.05 -9.52 0.82
N ARG A 62 0.45 -9.44 -0.42
CA ARG A 62 1.21 -10.55 -1.03
C ARG A 62 2.47 -10.86 -0.21
N ALA A 63 3.21 -9.84 0.18
CA ALA A 63 4.40 -10.00 1.02
C ALA A 63 4.07 -10.64 2.38
N VAL A 64 2.93 -10.30 2.99
CA VAL A 64 2.43 -10.92 4.22
C VAL A 64 2.20 -12.41 4.01
N VAL A 65 1.42 -12.80 2.99
CA VAL A 65 1.11 -14.22 2.73
C VAL A 65 2.38 -15.03 2.45
N GLU A 66 3.29 -14.50 1.64
CA GLU A 66 4.56 -15.16 1.34
C GLU A 66 5.48 -15.26 2.56
N THR A 67 5.45 -14.25 3.45
CA THR A 67 6.20 -14.30 4.73
C THR A 67 5.66 -15.39 5.65
N VAL A 68 4.34 -15.56 5.73
CA VAL A 68 3.74 -16.64 6.53
C VAL A 68 4.07 -18.00 5.90
N ARG A 69 3.96 -18.10 4.58
CA ARG A 69 4.26 -19.33 3.84
C ARG A 69 5.71 -19.76 3.97
N SER A 70 6.67 -18.84 3.92
CA SER A 70 8.10 -19.14 4.04
C SER A 70 8.50 -19.58 5.45
N ASN A 71 7.76 -19.14 6.47
CA ASN A 71 7.99 -19.53 7.87
C ASN A 71 7.21 -20.79 8.28
N ALA A 72 6.32 -21.30 7.43
CA ALA A 72 5.57 -22.52 7.67
C ALA A 72 6.42 -23.78 7.42
N SER A 73 6.05 -24.91 8.04
CA SER A 73 6.63 -26.20 7.65
C SER A 73 6.25 -26.54 6.20
N THR A 74 7.05 -27.34 5.50
CA THR A 74 6.81 -27.66 4.08
C THR A 74 5.41 -28.19 3.81
N SER A 75 4.86 -29.02 4.71
CA SER A 75 3.50 -29.56 4.58
C SER A 75 2.41 -28.49 4.72
N VAL A 76 2.63 -27.49 5.56
CA VAL A 76 1.70 -26.36 5.74
C VAL A 76 1.85 -25.36 4.60
N ALA A 77 3.08 -25.05 4.19
CA ALA A 77 3.38 -24.16 3.08
C ALA A 77 2.73 -24.61 1.76
N SER A 78 2.58 -25.93 1.55
CA SER A 78 1.86 -26.49 0.39
C SER A 78 0.34 -26.32 0.45
N THR A 79 -0.24 -26.06 1.62
CA THR A 79 -1.69 -25.81 1.78
C THR A 79 -2.08 -24.34 1.65
N ILE A 80 -1.11 -23.43 1.67
CA ILE A 80 -1.35 -21.99 1.55
C ILE A 80 -1.49 -21.65 0.06
N ASP A 81 -2.73 -21.42 -0.38
CA ASP A 81 -3.04 -20.87 -1.70
C ASP A 81 -2.92 -19.34 -1.67
N VAL A 82 -1.79 -18.83 -2.15
CA VAL A 82 -1.47 -17.40 -2.16
C VAL A 82 -2.54 -16.57 -2.88
N GLU A 83 -3.06 -17.05 -4.01
CA GLU A 83 -4.02 -16.29 -4.81
C GLU A 83 -5.42 -16.28 -4.18
N SER A 84 -5.78 -17.33 -3.42
CA SER A 84 -6.99 -17.34 -2.60
C SER A 84 -6.89 -16.33 -1.45
N GLU A 85 -5.78 -16.35 -0.71
CA GLU A 85 -5.57 -15.44 0.42
C GLU A 85 -5.49 -13.97 -0.01
N LEU A 86 -4.90 -13.71 -1.17
CA LEU A 86 -4.86 -12.38 -1.75
C LEU A 86 -6.23 -11.85 -2.13
N ARG A 87 -7.11 -12.68 -2.70
CA ARG A 87 -8.48 -12.25 -3.03
C ARG A 87 -9.28 -11.84 -1.80
N VAL A 88 -9.07 -12.51 -0.67
CA VAL A 88 -9.68 -12.12 0.61
C VAL A 88 -9.10 -10.78 1.08
N ALA A 89 -7.77 -10.66 1.10
CA ALA A 89 -7.10 -9.43 1.52
C ALA A 89 -7.46 -8.22 0.63
N GLU A 90 -7.61 -8.40 -0.68
CA GLU A 90 -8.02 -7.35 -1.61
C GLU A 90 -9.42 -6.79 -1.29
N ALA A 91 -10.36 -7.65 -0.90
CA ALA A 91 -11.70 -7.21 -0.49
C ALA A 91 -11.64 -6.35 0.78
N ASP A 92 -10.86 -6.78 1.78
CA ASP A 92 -10.69 -6.05 3.03
C ASP A 92 -9.94 -4.72 2.83
N ILE A 93 -8.92 -4.71 1.97
CA ILE A 93 -8.20 -3.50 1.57
C ILE A 93 -9.18 -2.50 0.93
N LYS A 94 -9.96 -2.93 -0.06
CA LYS A 94 -10.94 -2.06 -0.72
C LYS A 94 -11.97 -1.52 0.26
N ALA A 95 -12.46 -2.35 1.18
CA ALA A 95 -13.40 -1.92 2.21
C ALA A 95 -12.80 -0.87 3.15
N ALA A 96 -11.55 -1.07 3.61
CA ALA A 96 -10.85 -0.11 4.46
C ALA A 96 -10.61 1.22 3.73
N LEU A 97 -10.14 1.18 2.48
CA LEU A 97 -9.87 2.37 1.70
C LEU A 97 -11.14 3.15 1.35
N ALA A 98 -12.26 2.47 1.10
CA ALA A 98 -13.55 3.11 0.82
C ALA A 98 -14.06 4.00 1.96
N ILE A 99 -13.68 3.71 3.21
CA ILE A 99 -14.01 4.51 4.39
C ILE A 99 -12.85 5.43 4.86
N GLY A 100 -11.78 5.53 4.07
CA GLY A 100 -10.61 6.35 4.39
C GLY A 100 -9.69 5.76 5.47
N ALA A 101 -9.85 4.48 5.82
CA ALA A 101 -9.01 3.78 6.77
C ALA A 101 -7.76 3.18 6.11
N VAL A 102 -6.71 2.96 6.90
CA VAL A 102 -5.53 2.19 6.48
C VAL A 102 -5.78 0.72 6.79
N PRO A 103 -5.62 -0.20 5.82
CA PRO A 103 -5.84 -1.62 6.08
C PRO A 103 -4.78 -2.16 7.06
N ASP A 104 -5.22 -3.01 8.00
CA ASP A 104 -4.35 -3.57 9.04
C ASP A 104 -3.69 -4.88 8.58
N MET A 105 -2.51 -4.74 7.97
CA MET A 105 -1.72 -5.86 7.47
C MET A 105 -0.99 -6.63 8.58
N ASP A 106 -0.75 -6.02 9.73
CA ASP A 106 -0.20 -6.72 10.89
C ASP A 106 -1.25 -7.66 11.51
N ALA A 107 -2.52 -7.23 11.60
CA ALA A 107 -3.62 -8.09 12.01
C ALA A 107 -3.89 -9.21 10.99
N PHE A 108 -3.81 -8.91 9.68
CA PHE A 108 -3.89 -9.94 8.64
C PHE A 108 -2.77 -10.98 8.78
N CYS A 109 -1.52 -10.55 8.99
CA CYS A 109 -0.41 -11.46 9.25
C CYS A 109 -0.65 -12.33 10.50
N ALA A 110 -1.15 -11.74 11.59
CA ALA A 110 -1.46 -12.48 12.80
C ALA A 110 -2.56 -13.54 12.58
N SER A 111 -3.60 -13.23 11.80
CA SER A 111 -4.68 -14.18 11.50
C SER A 111 -4.19 -15.35 10.64
N LEU A 112 -3.32 -15.09 9.66
CA LEU A 112 -2.69 -16.15 8.86
C LEU A 112 -1.80 -17.05 9.73
N ASN A 113 -0.95 -16.46 10.57
CA ASN A 113 -0.08 -17.21 11.47
C ASN A 113 -0.89 -18.12 12.41
N GLN A 114 -2.00 -17.61 12.95
CA GLN A 114 -2.90 -18.39 13.80
C GLN A 114 -3.57 -19.52 13.03
N ARG A 115 -4.11 -19.24 11.83
CA ARG A 115 -4.84 -20.23 11.02
C ARG A 115 -3.94 -21.37 10.52
N PHE A 116 -2.68 -21.06 10.20
CA PHE A 116 -1.70 -22.04 9.70
C PHE A 116 -0.74 -22.56 10.79
N ASN A 117 -0.95 -22.20 12.07
CA ASN A 117 -0.10 -22.58 13.20
C ASN A 117 1.39 -22.26 12.99
N VAL A 118 1.69 -21.14 12.33
CA VAL A 118 3.06 -20.67 12.10
C VAL A 118 3.57 -19.97 13.35
N ARG A 119 4.70 -20.43 13.89
CA ARG A 119 5.28 -19.85 15.12
C ARG A 119 5.77 -18.43 14.86
N VAL A 120 5.22 -17.48 15.61
CA VAL A 120 5.68 -16.08 15.65
C VAL A 120 6.99 -16.02 16.44
N GLY A 121 8.10 -16.41 15.81
CA GLY A 121 9.41 -16.47 16.46
C GLY A 121 10.63 -16.28 15.56
N ALA A 122 10.43 -16.11 14.25
CA ALA A 122 11.52 -15.94 13.28
C ALA A 122 11.61 -14.52 12.68
N LEU A 123 10.83 -13.56 13.19
CA LEU A 123 10.81 -12.17 12.73
C LEU A 123 11.46 -11.22 13.77
N GLN A 124 12.66 -11.57 14.23
CA GLN A 124 13.55 -10.66 14.97
C GLN A 124 14.76 -10.30 14.12
#